data_AF-A0A1G9P430-F1
#
_entry.id   AF-A0A1G9P430-F1
#
_cell.length_a   1.000
_cell.length_b   1.000
_cell.length_c   1.000
_cell.angle_alpha   90.00
_cell.angle_beta   90.00
_cell.angle_gamma   90.00
#
_symmetry.space_group_name_H-M   'P 1'
#
loop_
_entity.id
_entity.type
_entity.pdbx_description
1 polymer ?
#
loop_
_entity_poly.entity_id
_entity_poly.type
_entity_poly.pdbx_seq_one_letter_code
_entity_poly.pdbx_strand_id
1 'polypeptide(L)'
;MSASDLSAALWQERRHLELLLFRLETQRLHIAAGNLEWLNFMASEIETVLDRLRFEALARGVESAAVAAQWGLPAQTTLVELIAAAPAGPWSEILREHLEALHALLARLGEAASVNEEALRTLPLPGRPGPADTAGMLDQLTTGGNLERSLAVVRRSAQPLLAQYMGEDQD
;
A
#
# COMPACT_ATOMS: atom_id res chain seq x y z
N MET A 1 20.21 -10.80 13.95
CA MET A 1 19.82 -10.09 12.71
C MET A 1 20.69 -10.66 11.62
N SER A 2 20.10 -11.28 10.62
CA SER A 2 20.76 -12.05 9.56
C SER A 2 20.00 -11.83 8.26
N ALA A 3 20.56 -12.26 7.12
CA ALA A 3 19.85 -12.22 5.84
C ALA A 3 18.52 -13.01 5.87
N SER A 4 18.39 -14.00 6.77
CA SER A 4 17.14 -14.70 7.02
C SER A 4 16.08 -13.82 7.68
N ASP A 5 16.49 -12.94 8.60
CA ASP A 5 15.57 -12.02 9.30
C ASP A 5 15.07 -10.95 8.32
N LEU A 6 15.96 -10.44 7.45
CA LEU A 6 15.56 -9.55 6.35
C LEU A 6 14.59 -10.24 5.38
N SER A 7 14.86 -11.47 4.96
CA SER A 7 13.93 -12.22 4.09
C SER A 7 12.56 -12.43 4.76
N ALA A 8 12.52 -12.71 6.06
CA ALA A 8 11.28 -12.81 6.82
C ALA A 8 10.53 -11.47 6.87
N ALA A 9 11.23 -10.34 7.09
CA ALA A 9 10.63 -9.01 7.08
C ALA A 9 10.07 -8.65 5.69
N LEU A 10 10.81 -8.90 4.61
CA LEU A 10 10.36 -8.69 3.23
C LEU A 10 9.14 -9.56 2.90
N TRP A 11 9.08 -10.79 3.40
CA TRP A 11 7.92 -11.64 3.23
C TRP A 11 6.68 -11.07 3.95
N GLN A 12 6.83 -10.61 5.20
CA GLN A 12 5.73 -9.99 5.95
C GLN A 12 5.23 -8.70 5.31
N GLU A 13 6.14 -7.85 4.81
CA GLU A 13 5.78 -6.64 4.08
C GLU A 13 4.95 -6.98 2.83
N ARG A 14 5.40 -7.95 2.02
CA ARG A 14 4.66 -8.44 0.84
C ARG A 14 3.25 -8.91 1.17
N ARG A 15 3.07 -9.65 2.26
CA ARG A 15 1.73 -10.11 2.69
C ARG A 15 0.79 -8.96 3.04
N HIS A 16 1.31 -7.90 3.63
CA HIS A 16 0.49 -6.72 3.93
C HIS A 16 0.19 -5.90 2.67
N LEU A 17 1.11 -5.87 1.70
CA LEU A 17 0.86 -5.28 0.37
C LEU A 17 -0.20 -6.07 -0.42
N GLU A 18 -0.16 -7.40 -0.36
CA GLU A 18 -1.20 -8.27 -0.94
C GLU A 18 -2.57 -8.01 -0.29
N LEU A 19 -2.60 -7.87 1.03
CA LEU A 19 -3.83 -7.51 1.75
C LEU A 19 -4.32 -6.11 1.34
N LEU A 20 -3.43 -5.13 1.19
CA LEU A 20 -3.78 -3.79 0.72
C LEU A 20 -4.41 -3.85 -0.66
N LEU A 21 -3.80 -4.60 -1.59
CA LEU A 21 -4.31 -4.81 -2.94
C LEU A 21 -5.71 -5.43 -2.89
N PHE A 22 -5.90 -6.49 -2.10
CA PHE A 22 -7.20 -7.11 -1.89
C PHE A 22 -8.25 -6.11 -1.38
N ARG A 23 -7.90 -5.22 -0.44
CA ARG A 23 -8.83 -4.20 0.07
C ARG A 23 -9.19 -3.16 -0.98
N LEU A 24 -8.23 -2.73 -1.81
CA LEU A 24 -8.51 -1.83 -2.93
C LEU A 24 -9.43 -2.50 -3.96
N GLU A 25 -9.15 -3.73 -4.37
CA GLU A 25 -10.00 -4.48 -5.29
C GLU A 25 -11.42 -4.69 -4.72
N THR A 26 -11.52 -4.98 -3.43
CA THR A 26 -12.82 -5.12 -2.74
C THR A 26 -13.60 -3.81 -2.72
N GLN A 27 -12.94 -2.68 -2.40
CA GLN A 27 -13.58 -1.35 -2.45
C GLN A 27 -14.12 -1.07 -3.85
N ARG A 28 -13.34 -1.38 -4.90
CA ARG A 28 -13.76 -1.25 -6.30
C ARG A 28 -15.04 -2.02 -6.59
N LEU A 29 -15.13 -3.26 -6.11
CA LEU A 29 -16.30 -4.11 -6.31
C LEU A 29 -17.54 -3.54 -5.61
N HIS A 30 -17.38 -3.00 -4.39
CA HIS A 30 -18.48 -2.32 -3.70
C HIS A 30 -18.94 -1.06 -4.44
N ILE A 31 -18.01 -0.24 -4.93
CA ILE A 31 -18.32 0.95 -5.75
C ILE A 31 -19.09 0.54 -7.00
N ALA A 32 -18.59 -0.45 -7.74
CA ALA A 32 -19.22 -0.94 -8.97
C ALA A 32 -20.62 -1.54 -8.73
N ALA A 33 -20.84 -2.14 -7.56
CA ALA A 33 -22.15 -2.65 -7.15
C ALA A 33 -23.11 -1.56 -6.63
N GLY A 34 -22.65 -0.32 -6.46
CA GLY A 34 -23.44 0.79 -5.90
C GLY A 34 -23.61 0.75 -4.38
N ASN A 35 -22.84 -0.08 -3.67
CA ASN A 35 -22.96 -0.28 -2.23
C ASN A 35 -22.16 0.80 -1.45
N LEU A 36 -22.53 2.07 -1.64
CA LEU A 36 -21.79 3.23 -1.12
C LEU A 36 -21.85 3.38 0.40
N GLU A 37 -22.82 2.75 1.06
CA GLU A 37 -22.97 2.71 2.50
C GLU A 37 -21.77 2.04 3.21
N TRP A 38 -21.02 1.18 2.51
CA TRP A 38 -19.84 0.51 3.05
C TRP A 38 -18.54 1.30 2.89
N LEU A 39 -18.54 2.43 2.17
CA LEU A 39 -17.32 3.19 1.87
C LEU A 39 -16.51 3.56 3.12
N ASN A 40 -17.19 3.95 4.21
CA ASN A 40 -16.52 4.27 5.46
C ASN A 40 -15.78 3.07 6.08
N PHE A 41 -16.41 1.87 6.02
CA PHE A 41 -15.79 0.65 6.52
C PHE A 41 -14.59 0.26 5.65
N MET A 42 -14.75 0.30 4.32
CA MET A 42 -13.66 0.00 3.39
C MET A 42 -12.47 0.94 3.57
N ALA A 43 -12.73 2.25 3.73
CA ALA A 43 -11.68 3.23 4.02
C ALA A 43 -10.95 2.90 5.33
N SER A 44 -11.68 2.58 6.41
CA SER A 44 -11.08 2.21 7.69
C SER A 44 -10.23 0.92 7.62
N GLU A 45 -10.65 -0.07 6.83
CA GLU A 45 -9.88 -1.29 6.65
C GLU A 45 -8.58 -1.01 5.89
N ILE A 46 -8.62 -0.20 4.82
CA ILE A 46 -7.41 0.21 4.10
C ILE A 46 -6.47 1.00 5.01
N GLU A 47 -6.99 1.94 5.81
CA GLU A 47 -6.20 2.69 6.78
C GLU A 47 -5.49 1.77 7.78
N THR A 48 -6.18 0.74 8.29
CA THR A 48 -5.60 -0.24 9.20
C THR A 48 -4.43 -0.99 8.56
N VAL A 49 -4.56 -1.39 7.29
CA VAL A 49 -3.47 -2.06 6.56
C VAL A 49 -2.30 -1.09 6.34
N LEU A 50 -2.57 0.17 5.99
CA LEU A 50 -1.53 1.19 5.82
C LEU A 50 -0.77 1.46 7.11
N ASP A 51 -1.47 1.54 8.25
CA ASP A 51 -0.80 1.68 9.56
C ASP A 51 0.09 0.48 9.87
N ARG A 52 -0.36 -0.73 9.53
CA ARG A 52 0.46 -1.93 9.70
C ARG A 52 1.70 -1.93 8.79
N LEU A 53 1.56 -1.52 7.54
CA LEU A 53 2.67 -1.39 6.59
C LEU A 53 3.76 -0.44 7.08
N ARG A 54 3.41 0.62 7.84
CA ARG A 54 4.41 1.51 8.45
C ARG A 54 5.30 0.76 9.44
N PHE A 55 4.75 -0.17 10.21
CA PHE A 55 5.54 -0.99 11.13
C PHE A 55 6.41 -2.01 10.37
N GLU A 56 5.88 -2.62 9.31
CA GLU A 56 6.66 -3.55 8.48
C GLU A 56 7.83 -2.83 7.79
N ALA A 57 7.61 -1.62 7.27
CA ALA A 57 8.66 -0.80 6.64
C ALA A 57 9.77 -0.44 7.64
N LEU A 58 9.42 -0.12 8.89
CA LEU A 58 10.39 0.12 9.96
C LEU A 58 11.18 -1.15 10.28
N ALA A 59 10.50 -2.29 10.47
CA ALA A 59 11.14 -3.57 10.76
C ALA A 59 12.12 -3.97 9.65
N ARG A 60 11.67 -3.92 8.39
CA ARG A 60 12.52 -4.13 7.20
C ARG A 60 13.72 -3.19 7.19
N GLY A 61 13.53 -1.91 7.51
CA GLY A 61 14.62 -0.93 7.56
C GLY A 61 15.72 -1.32 8.55
N VAL A 62 15.35 -1.79 9.74
CA VAL A 62 16.32 -2.25 10.75
C VAL A 62 17.05 -3.51 10.27
N GLU A 63 16.32 -4.52 9.76
CA GLU A 63 16.94 -5.75 9.25
C GLU A 63 17.87 -5.49 8.07
N SER A 64 17.45 -4.62 7.15
CA SER A 64 18.24 -4.25 5.97
C SER A 64 19.52 -3.54 6.36
N ALA A 65 19.47 -2.59 7.30
CA ALA A 65 20.65 -1.90 7.80
C ALA A 65 21.61 -2.85 8.53
N ALA A 66 21.08 -3.84 9.27
CA ALA A 66 21.89 -4.85 9.94
C ALA A 66 22.61 -5.77 8.93
N VAL A 67 21.93 -6.20 7.87
CA VAL A 67 22.53 -6.98 6.78
C VAL A 67 23.57 -6.15 6.02
N ALA A 68 23.27 -4.90 5.70
CA ALA A 68 24.22 -4.00 5.06
C ALA A 68 25.51 -3.85 5.88
N ALA A 69 25.39 -3.62 7.19
CA ALA A 69 26.54 -3.53 8.09
C ALA A 69 27.36 -4.83 8.13
N GLN A 70 26.70 -5.99 8.13
CA GLN A 70 27.39 -7.30 8.09
C GLN A 70 28.14 -7.53 6.78
N TRP A 71 27.64 -6.97 5.68
CA TRP A 71 28.25 -7.08 4.37
C TRP A 71 29.20 -5.91 4.03
N GLY A 72 29.46 -5.01 4.99
CA GLY A 72 30.40 -3.90 4.83
C GLY A 72 29.87 -2.73 3.99
N LEU A 73 28.55 -2.58 3.91
CA LEU A 73 27.86 -1.55 3.12
C LEU A 73 27.26 -0.45 4.02
N PRO A 74 26.95 0.73 3.47
CA PRO A 74 26.26 1.79 4.21
C PRO A 74 24.89 1.36 4.74
N ALA A 75 24.44 1.93 5.85
CA ALA A 75 23.12 1.58 6.43
C ALA A 75 21.92 1.92 5.52
N GLN A 76 22.09 2.84 4.56
CA GLN A 76 21.07 3.26 3.59
C GLN A 76 21.22 2.53 2.24
N THR A 77 21.72 1.29 2.25
CA THR A 77 21.86 0.46 1.05
C THR A 77 20.49 -0.03 0.56
N THR A 78 20.23 0.09 -0.74
CA THR A 78 19.04 -0.40 -1.43
C THR A 78 19.02 -1.92 -1.55
N LEU A 79 17.86 -2.51 -1.83
CA LEU A 79 17.72 -3.94 -2.04
C LEU A 79 18.54 -4.44 -3.25
N VAL A 80 18.61 -3.66 -4.34
CA VAL A 80 19.43 -3.99 -5.52
C VAL A 80 20.92 -4.01 -5.17
N GLU A 81 21.40 -3.02 -4.42
CA GLU A 81 22.79 -2.99 -3.96
C GLU A 81 23.11 -4.14 -2.99
N LEU A 82 22.19 -4.47 -2.08
CA LEU A 82 22.32 -5.65 -1.21
C LEU A 82 22.42 -6.95 -2.02
N ILE A 83 21.58 -7.14 -3.04
CA ILE A 83 21.63 -8.31 -3.92
C ILE A 83 22.99 -8.41 -4.63
N ALA A 84 23.54 -7.28 -5.09
CA ALA A 84 24.82 -7.23 -5.79
C ALA A 84 26.02 -7.54 -4.87
N ALA A 85 25.94 -7.12 -3.61
CA ALA A 85 26.99 -7.31 -2.61
C ALA A 85 26.83 -8.58 -1.76
N ALA A 86 25.77 -9.35 -1.99
CA ALA A 86 25.50 -10.57 -1.25
C ALA A 86 26.70 -11.55 -1.33
N PRO A 87 27.18 -12.07 -0.18
CA PRO A 87 28.25 -13.07 -0.17
C PRO A 87 27.88 -14.35 -0.93
N ALA A 88 28.89 -15.15 -1.26
CA ALA A 88 28.68 -16.46 -1.88
C ALA A 88 27.69 -17.31 -1.07
N GLY A 89 26.62 -17.77 -1.71
CA GLY A 89 25.53 -18.46 -1.06
C GLY A 89 24.18 -18.16 -1.74
N PRO A 90 23.06 -18.58 -1.11
CA PRO A 90 21.73 -18.49 -1.72
C PRO A 90 21.08 -17.10 -1.63
N TRP A 91 21.67 -16.18 -0.86
CA TRP A 91 20.99 -14.94 -0.48
C TRP A 91 20.78 -13.97 -1.64
N SER A 92 21.67 -13.94 -2.63
CA SER A 92 21.50 -13.09 -3.82
C SER A 92 20.26 -13.50 -4.63
N GLU A 93 20.00 -14.79 -4.77
CA GLU A 93 18.84 -15.34 -5.47
C GLU A 93 17.56 -15.11 -4.67
N ILE A 94 17.55 -15.45 -3.37
CA ILE A 94 16.39 -15.25 -2.49
C ILE A 94 15.97 -13.77 -2.46
N LEU A 95 16.91 -12.85 -2.26
CA LEU A 95 16.61 -11.41 -2.23
C LEU A 95 16.12 -10.90 -3.60
N ARG A 96 16.60 -11.47 -4.72
CA ARG A 96 16.12 -11.14 -6.07
C ARG A 96 14.67 -11.59 -6.28
N GLU A 97 14.29 -12.79 -5.83
CA GLU A 97 12.90 -13.24 -5.86
C GLU A 97 11.97 -12.28 -5.09
N HIS A 98 12.43 -11.80 -3.93
CA HIS A 98 11.70 -10.77 -3.17
C HIS A 98 11.55 -9.46 -3.95
N LEU A 99 12.64 -8.97 -4.56
CA LEU A 99 12.65 -7.75 -5.37
C LEU A 99 11.65 -7.84 -6.53
N GLU A 100 11.67 -8.94 -7.29
CA GLU A 100 10.75 -9.19 -8.40
C GLU A 100 9.28 -9.22 -7.93
N ALA A 101 9.01 -9.93 -6.83
CA ALA A 101 7.66 -9.99 -6.27
C ALA A 101 7.17 -8.61 -5.77
N LEU A 102 8.06 -7.80 -5.18
CA LEU A 102 7.72 -6.44 -4.74
C LEU A 102 7.41 -5.53 -5.92
N HIS A 103 8.20 -5.57 -7.00
CA HIS A 103 7.90 -4.80 -8.23
C HIS A 103 6.52 -5.16 -8.79
N ALA A 104 6.22 -6.46 -8.91
CA ALA A 104 4.93 -6.93 -9.40
C ALA A 104 3.76 -6.46 -8.51
N LEU A 105 3.94 -6.48 -7.18
CA LEU A 105 2.93 -5.99 -6.24
C LEU A 105 2.73 -4.48 -6.32
N LEU A 106 3.81 -3.70 -6.40
CA LEU A 106 3.73 -2.23 -6.51
C LEU A 106 3.04 -1.79 -7.79
N ALA A 107 3.33 -2.43 -8.93
CA ALA A 107 2.67 -2.14 -10.19
C ALA A 107 1.14 -2.38 -10.09
N ARG A 108 0.73 -3.53 -9.53
CA ARG A 108 -0.68 -3.86 -9.34
C ARG A 108 -1.38 -2.94 -8.34
N LEU A 109 -0.69 -2.54 -7.27
CA LEU A 109 -1.21 -1.56 -6.31
C LEU A 109 -1.42 -0.18 -6.94
N GLY A 110 -0.47 0.27 -7.76
CA GLY A 110 -0.59 1.53 -8.50
C GLY A 110 -1.79 1.54 -9.43
N GLU A 111 -1.97 0.46 -10.20
CA GLU A 111 -3.15 0.29 -11.06
C GLU A 111 -4.45 0.28 -10.25
N ALA A 112 -4.54 -0.56 -9.20
CA ALA A 112 -5.73 -0.66 -8.36
C ALA A 112 -6.08 0.69 -7.70
N ALA A 113 -5.09 1.42 -7.20
CA ALA A 113 -5.29 2.74 -6.62
C ALA A 113 -5.79 3.75 -7.67
N SER A 114 -5.19 3.78 -8.87
CA SER A 114 -5.62 4.66 -9.96
C SER A 114 -7.07 4.37 -10.39
N VAL A 115 -7.42 3.10 -10.56
CA VAL A 115 -8.77 2.69 -10.96
C VAL A 115 -9.80 3.04 -9.87
N ASN A 116 -9.46 2.83 -8.60
CA ASN A 116 -10.35 3.20 -7.49
C ASN A 116 -10.56 4.70 -7.40
N GLU A 117 -9.49 5.48 -7.55
CA GLU A 117 -9.60 6.93 -7.51
C GLU A 117 -10.53 7.45 -8.62
N GLU A 118 -10.39 6.93 -9.84
CA GLU A 118 -11.28 7.30 -10.95
C GLU A 118 -12.73 6.85 -10.69
N ALA A 119 -12.93 5.64 -10.19
CA ALA A 119 -14.26 5.14 -9.85
C ALA A 119 -14.95 6.00 -8.78
N LEU A 120 -14.21 6.44 -7.76
CA LEU A 120 -14.72 7.32 -6.71
C LEU A 120 -15.05 8.72 -7.26
N ARG A 121 -14.18 9.30 -8.11
CA ARG A 121 -14.40 10.63 -8.71
C ARG A 121 -15.61 10.69 -9.63
N THR A 122 -15.95 9.58 -10.27
CA THR A 122 -17.07 9.49 -11.22
C THR A 122 -18.41 9.17 -10.55
N LEU A 123 -18.43 8.91 -9.23
CA LEU A 123 -19.67 8.70 -8.51
C LEU A 123 -20.56 9.97 -8.56
N PRO A 124 -21.85 9.82 -8.88
CA PRO A 124 -22.77 10.95 -8.82
C PRO A 124 -22.89 11.40 -7.36
N LEU A 125 -22.65 12.70 -7.09
CA LEU A 125 -23.04 13.25 -5.80
C LEU A 125 -24.55 13.06 -5.63
N PRO A 126 -25.02 12.66 -4.44
CA PRO A 126 -26.46 12.55 -4.20
C PRO A 126 -27.14 13.91 -4.47
N GLY A 127 -28.25 13.88 -5.20
CA GLY A 127 -28.94 15.10 -5.66
C GLY A 127 -29.45 15.96 -4.49
N ARG A 128 -29.45 17.30 -4.64
CA ARG A 128 -29.80 18.24 -3.56
C ARG A 128 -31.15 17.86 -2.88
N PRO A 129 -31.20 17.69 -1.55
CA PRO A 129 -32.43 17.32 -0.87
C PRO A 129 -33.37 18.52 -0.88
N GLY A 130 -34.67 18.27 -0.75
CA GLY A 130 -35.64 19.35 -0.57
C GLY A 130 -35.32 20.16 0.68
N PRO A 131 -35.62 21.48 0.73
CA PRO A 131 -35.27 22.36 1.84
C PRO A 131 -35.89 21.96 3.21
N ALA A 132 -36.86 21.04 3.23
CA ALA A 132 -37.48 20.53 4.44
C ALA A 132 -36.99 19.11 4.85
N ASP A 133 -36.12 18.48 4.05
CA ASP A 133 -35.62 17.12 4.30
C ASP A 133 -34.26 17.15 5.00
N THR A 134 -34.31 17.33 6.32
CA THR A 134 -33.11 17.36 7.17
C THR A 134 -32.42 16.00 7.25
N ALA A 135 -33.17 14.90 7.18
CA ALA A 135 -32.62 13.55 7.18
C ALA A 135 -31.85 13.26 5.89
N GLY A 136 -32.44 13.60 4.73
CA GLY A 136 -31.76 13.50 3.44
C GLY A 136 -30.51 14.40 3.38
N MET A 137 -30.54 15.58 3.99
CA MET A 137 -29.34 16.44 4.08
C MET A 137 -28.20 15.79 4.89
N LEU A 138 -28.51 15.12 6.02
CA LEU A 138 -27.52 14.43 6.85
C LEU A 138 -26.93 13.20 6.15
N ASP A 139 -27.75 12.43 5.45
CA ASP A 139 -27.30 11.29 4.65
C ASP A 139 -26.32 11.74 3.56
N GLN A 140 -26.66 12.82 2.85
CA GLN A 140 -25.78 13.40 1.83
C GLN A 140 -24.42 13.87 2.37
N LEU A 141 -24.42 14.55 3.51
CA LEU A 141 -23.18 14.98 4.16
C LEU A 141 -22.33 13.78 4.58
N THR A 142 -22.99 12.71 5.04
CA THR A 142 -22.31 11.46 5.42
C THR A 142 -21.71 10.78 4.20
N THR A 143 -22.45 10.61 3.11
CA THR A 143 -21.96 10.02 1.85
C THR A 143 -20.81 10.86 1.27
N GLY A 144 -20.94 12.19 1.25
CA GLY A 144 -19.90 13.09 0.77
C GLY A 144 -18.61 12.98 1.59
N GLY A 145 -18.71 12.99 2.92
CA GLY A 145 -17.55 12.80 3.80
C GLY A 145 -16.90 11.41 3.65
N ASN A 146 -17.70 10.36 3.48
CA ASN A 146 -17.20 9.00 3.24
C ASN A 146 -16.46 8.88 1.90
N LEU A 147 -16.96 9.57 0.85
CA LEU A 147 -16.31 9.65 -0.45
C LEU A 147 -14.95 10.38 -0.36
N GLU A 148 -14.91 11.55 0.28
CA GLU A 148 -13.67 12.31 0.49
C GLU A 148 -12.62 11.50 1.25
N ARG A 149 -13.03 10.81 2.33
CA ARG A 149 -12.15 9.92 3.09
C ARG A 149 -11.63 8.78 2.22
N SER A 150 -12.50 8.13 1.44
CA SER A 150 -12.10 7.03 0.55
C SER A 150 -11.07 7.49 -0.48
N LEU A 151 -11.27 8.66 -1.10
CA LEU A 151 -10.32 9.25 -2.04
C LEU A 151 -8.96 9.55 -1.38
N ALA A 152 -8.97 10.13 -0.18
CA ALA A 152 -7.75 10.43 0.55
C ALA A 152 -6.96 9.16 0.90
N VAL A 153 -7.66 8.09 1.29
CA VAL A 153 -7.05 6.82 1.65
C VAL A 153 -6.47 6.09 0.43
N VAL A 154 -7.18 6.07 -0.70
CA VAL A 154 -6.68 5.49 -1.96
C VAL A 154 -5.38 6.18 -2.40
N ARG A 155 -5.32 7.52 -2.39
CA ARG A 155 -4.10 8.27 -2.71
C ARG A 155 -2.91 7.93 -1.82
N ARG A 156 -3.17 7.59 -0.55
CA ARG A 156 -2.13 7.20 0.42
C ARG A 156 -1.65 5.75 0.23
N SER A 157 -2.24 4.99 -0.69
CA SER A 157 -1.85 3.59 -0.92
C SER A 157 -0.52 3.45 -1.65
N ALA A 158 -0.04 4.53 -2.30
CA ALA A 158 1.29 4.59 -2.88
C ALA A 158 2.39 4.32 -1.84
N GLN A 159 3.43 3.56 -2.23
CA GLN A 159 4.53 3.14 -1.35
C GLN A 159 5.89 3.70 -1.82
N PRO A 160 6.09 5.03 -1.83
CA PRO A 160 7.30 5.63 -2.41
C PRO A 160 8.59 5.24 -1.67
N LEU A 161 8.53 5.05 -0.35
CA LEU A 161 9.70 4.62 0.45
C LEU A 161 10.10 3.16 0.20
N LEU A 162 9.16 2.33 -0.26
CA LEU A 162 9.46 0.97 -0.68
C LEU A 162 10.09 0.97 -2.08
N ALA A 163 9.54 1.75 -3.02
CA ALA A 163 10.15 1.97 -4.34
C ALA A 163 11.61 2.47 -4.23
N GLN A 164 11.84 3.50 -3.41
CA GLN A 164 13.19 4.00 -3.15
C GLN A 164 14.11 2.92 -2.56
N TYR A 165 13.60 2.14 -1.60
CA TYR A 165 14.38 1.04 -1.02
C TYR A 165 14.73 -0.04 -2.05
N MET A 166 13.84 -0.30 -3.00
CA MET A 166 14.06 -1.26 -4.09
C MET A 166 15.09 -0.77 -5.13
N GLY A 167 15.48 0.51 -5.09
CA GLY A 167 16.43 1.11 -6.02
C GLY A 167 15.77 1.76 -7.24
N GLU A 168 14.48 2.07 -7.18
CA GLU A 168 13.83 2.93 -8.17
C GLU A 168 14.16 4.39 -7.84
N ASP A 169 14.93 5.07 -8.71
CA ASP A 169 15.17 6.51 -8.60
C ASP A 169 13.86 7.28 -8.83
N GLN A 170 13.66 8.36 -8.06
CA GLN A 170 12.61 9.33 -8.36
C GLN A 170 13.02 10.14 -9.60
N ASP A 171 12.60 9.69 -10.78
CA ASP A 171 12.53 10.55 -11.97
C ASP A 171 11.47 11.65 -11.81
#